data_AF-A0A2M9PFC2-F1
#
_entry.id   AF-A0A2M9PFC2-F1
#
_cell.length_a   1.000
_cell.length_b   1.000
_cell.length_c   1.000
_cell.angle_alpha   90.00
_cell.angle_beta   90.00
_cell.angle_gamma   90.00
#
_symmetry.space_group_name_H-M   'P 1'
#
loop_
_entity.id
_entity.type
_entity.pdbx_description
1 polymer ?
#
loop_
_entity_poly.entity_id
_entity_poly.type
_entity_poly.pdbx_seq_one_letter_code
_entity_poly.pdbx_strand_id
1 'polypeptide(L)'
;MQALTAPTGPTASSPEDRVRAATAAHSTPRRPIMTPTIRTALAAAGLLALAVLALAALQVGVMPITVPVVIWAWFARDPGQAILLTAWLTVGTFIDLVLKPIMLGSSLGTPRLVIFAGVMMGAISYGPIGLFIGPVLLAVVWDVLRTGLDGPEVRPKGVTREPAGWNR
;
A
#
# COMPACT_ATOMS: atom_id res chain seq x y z
N MET A 1 -49.91 49.52 48.07
CA MET A 1 -50.52 48.17 48.10
C MET A 1 -50.28 47.56 46.73
N GLN A 2 -49.24 46.72 46.59
CA GLN A 2 -49.35 45.28 46.30
C GLN A 2 -49.81 44.99 44.85
N ALA A 3 -49.18 44.15 44.04
CA ALA A 3 -47.95 43.38 44.17
C ALA A 3 -47.60 42.86 42.76
N LEU A 4 -46.30 42.70 42.55
CA LEU A 4 -45.67 41.94 41.48
C LEU A 4 -46.21 40.51 41.45
N THR A 5 -46.90 40.08 40.37
CA THR A 5 -47.22 38.65 40.17
C THR A 5 -46.79 38.20 38.78
N ALA A 6 -45.65 37.52 38.76
CA ALA A 6 -45.05 36.87 37.60
C ALA A 6 -45.90 35.68 37.10
N PRO A 7 -45.85 35.35 35.80
CA PRO A 7 -46.40 34.10 35.30
C PRO A 7 -45.60 32.91 35.82
N THR A 8 -46.25 32.08 36.63
CA THR A 8 -45.77 30.81 37.16
C THR A 8 -45.50 29.82 36.03
N GLY A 9 -44.23 29.52 35.77
CA GLY A 9 -43.83 28.32 35.03
C GLY A 9 -44.21 27.04 35.77
N PRO A 10 -44.11 25.87 35.12
CA PRO A 10 -44.52 24.60 35.69
C PRO A 10 -43.77 24.31 37.00
N THR A 11 -44.53 24.16 38.08
CA THR A 11 -44.07 23.78 39.42
C THR A 11 -43.49 22.37 39.40
N ALA A 12 -42.17 22.25 39.32
CA ALA A 12 -41.48 21.02 39.74
C ALA A 12 -41.48 20.98 41.28
N SER A 13 -42.55 20.46 41.88
CA SER A 13 -42.77 20.49 43.33
C SER A 13 -42.12 19.33 44.09
N SER A 14 -41.70 18.25 43.42
CA SER A 14 -41.02 17.11 44.07
C SER A 14 -39.50 17.13 43.82
N PRO A 15 -38.65 16.91 44.86
CA PRO A 15 -37.20 16.73 44.68
C PRO A 15 -36.88 15.64 43.66
N GLU A 16 -37.73 14.63 43.59
CA GLU A 16 -37.63 13.46 42.72
C GLU A 16 -37.82 13.82 41.25
N ASP A 17 -38.70 14.78 40.95
CA ASP A 17 -38.92 15.27 39.59
C ASP A 17 -37.74 16.13 39.12
N ARG A 18 -37.08 16.83 40.05
CA ARG A 18 -35.83 17.57 39.76
C ARG A 18 -34.67 16.60 39.51
N VAL A 19 -34.59 15.50 40.25
CA VAL A 19 -33.61 14.44 40.03
C VAL A 19 -33.89 13.70 38.71
N ARG A 20 -35.16 13.41 38.39
CA ARG A 20 -35.55 12.80 37.11
C ARG A 20 -35.28 13.72 35.93
N ALA A 21 -35.55 15.02 36.05
CA ALA A 21 -35.21 16.01 35.02
C ALA A 21 -33.69 16.16 34.85
N ALA A 22 -32.92 16.17 35.94
CA ALA A 22 -31.46 16.19 35.89
C ALA A 22 -30.86 14.89 35.30
N THR A 23 -31.48 13.74 35.58
CA THR A 23 -31.06 12.43 35.04
C THR A 23 -31.40 12.30 33.55
N ALA A 24 -32.55 12.82 33.12
CA ALA A 24 -32.96 12.88 31.71
C ALA A 24 -32.09 13.85 30.88
N ALA A 25 -31.57 14.91 31.49
CA ALA A 25 -30.62 15.82 30.84
C ALA A 25 -29.23 15.19 30.65
N HIS A 26 -28.86 14.21 31.48
CA HIS A 26 -27.59 13.47 31.36
C HIS A 26 -27.67 12.28 30.40
N SER A 27 -28.87 11.79 30.07
CA SER A 27 -29.07 10.88 28.94
C SER A 27 -29.00 11.65 27.63
N THR A 28 -27.78 12.08 27.28
CA THR A 28 -27.47 12.55 25.93
C THR A 28 -28.00 11.48 24.97
N PRO A 29 -28.92 11.81 24.04
CA PRO A 29 -29.34 10.86 23.03
C PRO A 29 -28.07 10.46 22.28
N ARG A 30 -27.57 9.25 22.54
CA ARG A 30 -26.49 8.63 21.77
C ARG A 30 -27.05 8.47 20.37
N ARG A 31 -26.89 9.52 19.56
CA ARG A 31 -27.15 9.47 18.13
C ARG A 31 -26.46 8.21 17.64
N PRO A 32 -27.14 7.30 16.92
CA PRO A 32 -26.49 6.12 16.39
C PRO A 32 -25.36 6.59 15.48
N ILE A 33 -24.13 6.59 15.99
CA ILE A 33 -22.91 7.09 15.31
C ILE A 33 -22.48 6.12 14.21
N MET A 34 -23.31 5.11 13.91
CA MET A 34 -23.15 4.26 12.74
C MET A 34 -23.71 4.99 11.53
N THR A 35 -23.11 6.14 11.22
CA THR A 35 -23.32 6.83 9.95
C THR A 35 -22.88 5.86 8.85
N PRO A 36 -23.71 5.58 7.83
CA PRO A 36 -23.35 4.67 6.73
C PRO A 36 -22.05 5.06 6.01
N THR A 37 -21.62 6.31 6.19
CA THR A 37 -20.35 6.89 5.75
C THR A 37 -19.12 6.18 6.30
N ILE A 38 -19.13 5.68 7.55
CA ILE A 38 -17.93 5.05 8.14
C ILE A 38 -17.71 3.65 7.53
N ARG A 39 -18.79 2.90 7.28
CA ARG A 39 -18.74 1.59 6.62
C ARG A 39 -18.22 1.66 5.19
N THR A 40 -18.62 2.71 4.47
CA THR A 40 -18.18 2.97 3.09
C THR A 40 -16.75 3.49 3.05
N ALA A 41 -16.34 4.32 4.02
CA ALA A 41 -14.95 4.76 4.17
C ALA A 41 -13.99 3.60 4.45
N LEU A 42 -14.38 2.64 5.30
CA LEU A 42 -13.55 1.46 5.60
C LEU A 42 -13.40 0.53 4.38
N ALA A 43 -14.49 0.31 3.63
CA ALA A 43 -14.45 -0.48 2.40
C ALA A 43 -13.59 0.21 1.31
N ALA A 44 -13.70 1.53 1.17
CA ALA A 44 -12.88 2.32 0.25
C ALA A 44 -11.38 2.30 0.65
N ALA A 45 -11.08 2.37 1.95
CA ALA A 45 -9.71 2.25 2.46
C ALA A 45 -9.08 0.88 2.15
N GLY A 46 -9.86 -0.21 2.27
CA GLY A 46 -9.40 -1.56 1.90
C GLY A 46 -9.08 -1.70 0.40
N LEU A 47 -9.93 -1.11 -0.45
CA LEU A 47 -9.70 -1.12 -1.91
C LEU A 47 -8.48 -0.27 -2.30
N LEU A 48 -8.29 0.88 -1.65
CA LEU A 48 -7.09 1.72 -1.81
C LEU A 48 -5.82 1.01 -1.33
N ALA A 49 -5.87 0.31 -0.20
CA ALA A 49 -4.73 -0.47 0.30
C ALA A 49 -4.35 -1.60 -0.66
N LEU A 50 -5.34 -2.30 -1.23
CA LEU A 50 -5.12 -3.31 -2.28
C LEU A 50 -4.53 -2.71 -3.56
N ALA A 51 -5.00 -1.53 -3.97
CA ALA A 51 -4.45 -0.83 -5.11
C ALA A 51 -3.00 -0.36 -4.85
N VAL A 52 -2.72 0.22 -3.68
CA VAL A 52 -1.36 0.62 -3.29
C VAL A 52 -0.42 -0.58 -3.24
N LEU A 53 -0.87 -1.72 -2.73
CA LEU A 53 -0.11 -2.96 -2.74
C LEU A 53 0.17 -3.46 -4.18
N ALA A 54 -0.84 -3.40 -5.07
CA ALA A 54 -0.69 -3.73 -6.47
C ALA A 54 0.35 -2.82 -7.17
N LEU A 55 0.25 -1.51 -6.95
CA LEU A 55 1.16 -0.51 -7.50
C LEU A 55 2.58 -0.62 -6.93
N ALA A 56 2.72 -0.98 -5.64
CA ALA A 56 4.01 -1.25 -5.01
C ALA A 56 4.71 -2.46 -5.64
N ALA A 57 3.95 -3.51 -5.98
CA ALA A 57 4.47 -4.69 -6.69
C ALA A 57 4.84 -4.38 -8.16
N LEU A 58 4.21 -3.38 -8.75
CA LEU A 58 4.35 -3.02 -10.16
C LEU A 58 5.70 -2.36 -10.48
N GLN A 59 6.37 -1.74 -9.51
CA GLN A 59 7.64 -0.99 -9.65
C GLN A 59 7.81 -0.36 -11.05
N VAL A 60 6.74 0.27 -11.52
CA VAL A 60 6.66 0.85 -12.84
C VAL A 60 7.62 2.02 -12.82
N GLY A 61 8.79 1.81 -13.42
CA GLY A 61 9.80 2.85 -13.61
C GLY A 61 9.16 4.10 -14.21
N VAL A 62 9.80 5.25 -14.07
CA VAL A 62 9.21 6.58 -14.33
C VAL A 62 8.65 6.75 -15.77
N MET A 63 8.99 5.84 -16.70
CA MET A 63 8.64 5.82 -18.12
C MET A 63 7.18 6.10 -18.52
N PRO A 64 6.13 5.42 -18.00
CA PRO A 64 4.77 5.66 -18.46
C PRO A 64 4.20 6.99 -17.97
N ILE A 65 4.84 7.64 -16.98
CA ILE A 65 4.54 9.02 -16.60
C ILE A 65 5.30 9.99 -17.52
N THR A 66 6.53 9.67 -17.90
CA THR A 66 7.36 10.54 -18.76
C THR A 66 6.83 10.68 -20.18
N VAL A 67 6.33 9.60 -20.77
CA VAL A 67 5.81 9.59 -22.15
C VAL A 67 4.68 10.61 -22.37
N PRO A 68 3.56 10.60 -21.61
CA PRO A 68 2.50 11.59 -21.80
C PRO A 68 2.94 13.02 -21.46
N VAL A 69 3.90 13.21 -20.54
CA VAL A 69 4.44 14.53 -20.19
C VAL A 69 5.28 15.12 -21.34
N VAL A 70 6.11 14.29 -22.00
CA VAL A 70 6.87 14.71 -23.18
C VAL A 70 5.91 15.05 -24.31
N ILE A 71 4.92 14.19 -24.58
CA ILE A 71 3.90 14.44 -25.61
C ILE A 71 3.20 15.77 -25.34
N TRP A 72 2.72 16.00 -24.11
CA TRP A 72 2.07 17.27 -23.74
C TRP A 72 3.00 18.48 -23.88
N ALA A 73 4.27 18.36 -23.50
CA ALA A 73 5.23 19.46 -23.59
C ALA A 73 5.43 19.93 -25.04
N TRP A 74 5.41 19.02 -26.02
CA TRP A 74 5.47 19.37 -27.44
C TRP A 74 4.22 20.08 -27.96
N PHE A 75 3.07 19.93 -27.30
CA PHE A 75 1.82 20.60 -27.67
C PHE A 75 1.58 21.92 -26.92
N ALA A 76 2.10 22.06 -25.69
CA ALA A 76 1.74 23.15 -24.78
C ALA A 76 2.89 24.13 -24.48
N ARG A 77 4.13 23.82 -24.87
CA ARG A 77 5.32 24.64 -24.58
C ARG A 77 6.02 25.10 -25.84
N ASP A 78 6.77 26.18 -25.70
CA ASP A 78 7.66 26.70 -26.72
C ASP A 78 8.74 25.64 -27.07
N PRO A 79 9.15 25.49 -28.35
CA PRO A 79 10.08 24.45 -28.79
C PRO A 79 11.39 24.41 -27.99
N GLY A 80 11.92 25.55 -27.54
CA GLY A 80 13.11 25.59 -26.68
C GLY A 80 12.90 24.92 -25.31
N GLN A 81 11.73 25.12 -24.71
CA GLN A 81 11.38 24.50 -23.43
C GLN A 81 11.03 23.02 -23.59
N ALA A 82 10.38 22.64 -24.69
CA ALA A 82 10.04 21.26 -25.00
C ALA A 82 11.30 20.40 -25.18
N ILE A 83 12.32 20.89 -25.90
CA ILE A 83 13.60 20.19 -26.09
C ILE A 83 14.34 20.02 -24.76
N LEU A 84 14.45 21.08 -23.96
CA LEU A 84 15.11 21.02 -22.66
C LEU A 84 14.44 20.03 -21.72
N LEU A 85 13.10 20.05 -21.67
CA LEU A 85 12.31 19.16 -20.83
C LEU A 85 12.41 17.69 -21.31
N THR A 86 12.40 17.47 -22.63
CA THR A 86 12.57 16.13 -23.21
C THR A 86 13.96 15.58 -22.89
N ALA A 87 15.02 16.37 -23.06
CA ALA A 87 16.39 15.97 -22.75
C ALA A 87 16.57 15.67 -21.26
N TRP A 88 16.06 16.55 -20.38
CA TRP A 88 16.11 16.36 -18.92
C TRP A 88 15.39 15.09 -18.46
N LEU A 89 14.17 14.87 -18.97
CA LEU A 89 13.37 13.70 -18.65
C LEU A 89 13.92 12.41 -19.26
N THR A 90 14.58 12.48 -20.41
CA THR A 90 15.23 11.32 -21.03
C THR A 90 16.44 10.87 -20.23
N VAL A 91 17.28 11.82 -19.77
CA VAL A 91 18.41 11.49 -18.90
C VAL A 91 17.92 10.94 -17.56
N GLY A 92 16.90 11.56 -16.95
CA GLY A 92 16.29 11.09 -15.71
C GLY A 92 15.69 9.68 -15.82
N THR A 93 14.94 9.39 -16.89
CA THR A 93 14.40 8.05 -17.15
C THR A 93 15.50 7.03 -17.38
N PHE A 94 16.53 7.37 -18.16
CA PHE A 94 17.63 6.44 -18.44
C PHE A 94 18.44 6.11 -17.18
N ILE A 95 18.70 7.12 -16.35
CA ILE A 95 19.28 6.94 -15.03
C ILE A 95 18.37 6.03 -14.20
N ASP A 96 17.07 6.28 -14.11
CA ASP A 96 16.16 5.43 -13.32
C ASP A 96 16.08 3.97 -13.83
N LEU A 97 16.25 3.74 -15.13
CA LEU A 97 16.27 2.40 -15.73
C LEU A 97 17.55 1.64 -15.39
N VAL A 98 18.68 2.33 -15.19
CA VAL A 98 20.02 1.76 -14.94
C VAL A 98 20.39 1.76 -13.45
N LEU A 99 20.10 2.84 -12.73
CA LEU A 99 20.37 2.98 -11.30
C LEU A 99 19.54 1.99 -10.48
N LYS A 100 18.27 1.74 -10.83
CA LYS A 100 17.45 0.76 -10.08
C LYS A 100 18.04 -0.65 -10.09
N PRO A 101 18.41 -1.27 -11.23
CA PRO A 101 19.03 -2.59 -11.21
C PRO A 101 20.47 -2.61 -10.66
N ILE A 102 21.22 -1.51 -10.74
CA ILE A 102 22.60 -1.46 -10.22
C ILE A 102 22.62 -1.20 -8.71
N MET A 103 21.80 -0.28 -8.19
CA MET A 103 21.72 -0.01 -6.75
C MET A 103 20.94 -1.07 -5.97
N LEU A 104 20.05 -1.83 -6.62
CA LEU A 104 19.33 -2.98 -6.04
C LEU A 104 19.80 -4.32 -6.62
N GLY A 105 21.00 -4.36 -7.19
CA GLY A 105 21.58 -5.55 -7.80
C GLY A 105 21.72 -6.70 -6.80
N SER A 106 20.88 -7.71 -6.99
CA SER A 106 21.23 -9.13 -6.84
C SER A 106 21.41 -9.72 -5.43
N SER A 107 20.34 -9.77 -4.63
CA SER A 107 20.26 -10.79 -3.54
C SER A 107 19.15 -11.83 -3.74
N LEU A 108 18.17 -11.56 -4.59
CA LEU A 108 17.19 -12.55 -5.04
C LEU A 108 17.16 -12.50 -6.56
N GLY A 109 17.73 -13.49 -7.23
CA GLY A 109 17.83 -13.59 -8.69
C GLY A 109 16.50 -13.81 -9.40
N THR A 110 15.42 -13.23 -8.89
CA THR A 110 14.05 -13.33 -9.41
C THR A 110 13.82 -12.15 -10.36
N PRO A 111 13.68 -12.39 -11.68
CA PRO A 111 13.45 -11.33 -12.64
C PRO A 111 12.16 -10.61 -12.28
N ARG A 112 12.22 -9.28 -12.16
CA ARG A 112 11.03 -8.44 -11.93
C ARG A 112 9.91 -8.69 -12.97
N LEU A 113 10.27 -9.18 -14.16
CA LEU A 113 9.34 -9.68 -15.18
C LEU A 113 8.50 -10.88 -14.73
N VAL A 114 9.08 -11.82 -13.97
CA VAL A 114 8.35 -12.97 -13.42
C VAL A 114 7.28 -12.50 -12.45
N ILE A 115 7.61 -11.54 -11.58
CA ILE A 115 6.65 -10.94 -10.64
C ILE A 115 5.55 -10.20 -11.41
N PHE A 116 5.89 -9.40 -12.43
CA PHE A 116 4.92 -8.68 -13.27
C PHE A 116 3.95 -9.62 -14.01
N ALA A 117 4.47 -10.67 -14.64
CA ALA A 117 3.66 -11.70 -15.28
C ALA A 117 2.76 -12.41 -14.26
N GLY A 118 3.27 -12.67 -13.05
CA GLY A 118 2.51 -13.23 -11.94
C GLY A 118 1.36 -12.32 -11.48
N VAL A 119 1.57 -11.01 -11.37
CA VAL A 119 0.51 -10.05 -11.00
C VAL A 119 -0.59 -10.03 -12.08
N MET A 120 -0.21 -9.94 -13.36
CA MET A 120 -1.16 -9.91 -14.48
C MET A 120 -1.97 -11.21 -14.57
N MET A 121 -1.28 -12.35 -14.48
CA MET A 121 -1.92 -13.67 -14.53
C MET A 121 -2.83 -13.92 -13.31
N GLY A 122 -2.40 -13.49 -12.12
CA GLY A 122 -3.15 -13.62 -10.88
C GLY A 122 -4.39 -12.73 -10.84
N ALA A 123 -4.27 -11.45 -11.21
CA ALA A 123 -5.38 -10.51 -11.22
C ALA A 123 -6.50 -10.94 -12.18
N ILE A 124 -6.16 -11.49 -13.35
CA ILE A 124 -7.12 -12.00 -14.33
C ILE A 124 -7.85 -13.24 -13.80
N SER A 125 -7.16 -14.13 -13.08
CA SER A 125 -7.70 -15.43 -12.66
C SER A 125 -8.55 -15.35 -11.37
N TYR A 126 -8.13 -14.57 -10.39
CA TYR A 126 -8.71 -14.56 -9.04
C TYR A 126 -8.96 -13.15 -8.47
N GLY A 127 -8.87 -12.11 -9.30
CA GLY A 127 -9.09 -10.73 -8.87
C GLY A 127 -8.10 -10.29 -7.77
N PRO A 128 -8.56 -9.62 -6.69
CA PRO A 128 -7.68 -9.08 -5.65
C PRO A 128 -6.84 -10.13 -4.92
N ILE A 129 -7.37 -11.34 -4.73
CA ILE A 129 -6.65 -12.44 -4.08
C ILE A 129 -5.52 -12.94 -5.00
N GLY A 130 -5.77 -12.96 -6.29
CA GLY A 130 -4.78 -13.36 -7.29
C GLY A 130 -3.58 -12.43 -7.40
N LEU A 131 -3.71 -11.15 -7.00
CA LEU A 131 -2.57 -10.23 -6.91
C LEU A 131 -1.51 -10.66 -5.88
N PHE A 132 -1.89 -11.43 -4.87
CA PHE A 132 -0.94 -12.01 -3.92
C PHE A 132 -0.43 -13.36 -4.40
N ILE A 133 -1.35 -14.22 -4.87
CA ILE A 133 -1.01 -15.61 -5.21
C ILE A 133 -0.18 -15.69 -6.50
N GLY A 134 -0.52 -14.90 -7.53
CA GLY A 134 0.13 -14.97 -8.84
C GLY A 134 1.64 -14.70 -8.78
N PRO A 135 2.09 -13.59 -8.17
CA PRO A 135 3.52 -13.30 -8.03
C PRO A 135 4.27 -14.31 -7.17
N VAL A 136 3.67 -14.73 -6.04
CA VAL A 136 4.28 -15.69 -5.12
C VAL A 136 4.48 -17.05 -5.80
N LEU A 137 3.44 -17.55 -6.49
CA LEU A 137 3.51 -18.84 -7.18
C LEU A 137 4.57 -18.82 -8.28
N LEU A 138 4.61 -17.76 -9.10
CA LEU A 138 5.57 -17.67 -10.19
C LEU A 138 7.00 -17.44 -9.71
N ALA A 139 7.19 -16.74 -8.58
CA ALA A 139 8.50 -16.61 -7.93
C ALA A 139 9.02 -17.97 -7.40
N VAL A 140 8.15 -18.78 -6.78
CA VAL A 140 8.52 -20.12 -6.31
C VAL A 140 8.82 -21.05 -7.49
N VAL A 141 8.02 -21.02 -8.55
CA VAL A 141 8.29 -21.81 -9.77
C VAL A 141 9.63 -21.41 -10.40
N TRP A 142 9.93 -20.11 -10.45
CA TRP A 142 11.22 -19.63 -10.94
C TRP A 142 12.40 -20.12 -10.09
N ASP A 143 12.28 -20.08 -8.76
CA ASP A 143 13.32 -20.52 -7.84
C ASP A 143 13.59 -22.03 -7.95
N VAL A 144 12.51 -22.83 -8.03
CA VAL A 144 12.60 -24.28 -8.24
C VAL A 144 13.18 -24.61 -9.61
N LEU A 145 12.76 -23.91 -10.66
CA LEU A 145 13.29 -24.11 -12.02
C LEU A 145 14.78 -23.77 -12.07
N ARG A 146 15.20 -22.66 -11.46
CA ARG A 146 16.60 -22.26 -11.37
C ARG A 146 17.42 -23.29 -10.62
N THR A 147 16.97 -23.71 -9.44
CA THR A 147 17.68 -24.68 -8.61
C THR A 147 17.79 -26.04 -9.31
N GLY A 148 16.77 -26.44 -10.08
CA GLY A 148 16.81 -27.65 -10.90
C GLY A 148 17.79 -27.57 -12.07
N LEU A 149 18.04 -26.37 -12.61
CA LEU A 149 18.99 -26.13 -13.70
C LEU A 149 20.44 -25.97 -13.20
N ASP A 150 20.65 -25.41 -12.01
CA ASP A 150 21.98 -25.16 -11.43
C ASP A 150 22.63 -26.45 -10.86
N GLY A 151 21.89 -27.56 -10.79
CA GLY A 151 22.35 -28.86 -10.28
C GLY A 151 22.42 -28.90 -8.74
N PRO A 152 22.38 -30.10 -8.12
CA PRO A 152 22.49 -30.20 -6.67
C PRO A 152 23.85 -29.65 -6.22
N GLU A 153 23.82 -28.53 -5.50
CA GLU A 153 24.99 -27.93 -4.90
C GLU A 153 25.66 -28.95 -3.97
N VAL A 154 26.72 -29.60 -4.46
CA VAL A 154 27.48 -30.60 -3.70
C VAL A 154 28.23 -29.85 -2.60
N ARG A 155 27.58 -29.61 -1.46
CA ARG A 155 28.28 -29.17 -0.26
C ARG A 155 29.34 -30.21 0.07
N PRO A 156 30.64 -29.84 0.16
CA PRO A 156 31.65 -30.76 0.64
C PRO A 156 31.29 -31.17 2.08
N LYS A 157 30.68 -32.35 2.25
CA LYS A 157 30.56 -32.99 3.54
C LYS A 157 31.95 -33.50 3.91
N GLY A 158 32.68 -32.68 4.68
CA GLY A 158 33.95 -33.10 5.25
C GLY A 158 35.00 -32.01 5.30
N VAL A 159 34.78 -31.01 6.13
CA VAL A 159 35.86 -30.65 7.05
C VAL A 159 35.36 -30.98 8.45
N THR A 160 35.34 -32.27 8.76
CA THR A 160 35.62 -32.66 10.14
C THR A 160 36.97 -32.04 10.45
N ARG A 161 36.97 -30.88 11.12
CA ARG A 161 38.11 -30.49 11.94
C ARG A 161 38.15 -31.56 13.02
N GLU A 162 38.80 -32.67 12.69
CA GLU A 162 39.46 -33.44 13.72
C GLU A 162 40.34 -32.40 14.43
N PRO A 163 40.13 -32.10 15.73
CA PRO A 163 41.16 -31.38 16.45
C PRO A 163 42.37 -32.30 16.41
N ALA A 164 43.26 -32.02 15.45
CA ALA A 164 44.56 -32.64 15.35
C ALA A 164 45.12 -32.66 16.76
N GLY A 165 45.28 -33.87 17.29
CA GLY A 165 45.64 -34.10 18.68
C GLY A 165 46.83 -33.20 19.02
N TRP A 166 46.56 -32.16 19.80
CA TRP A 166 47.60 -31.36 20.43
C TRP A 166 48.11 -32.16 21.62
N ASN A 167 48.83 -33.24 21.32
CA ASN A 167 49.62 -34.01 22.26
C ASN A 167 51.08 -33.58 22.08
N ARG A 168 51.44 -32.46 22.72
CA ARG A 168 52.77 -32.08 23.19
C ARG A 168 52.63 -31.00 24.26
#